data_AF-A0A7J5YFU7-F1
#
_entry.id   AF-A0A7J5YFU7-F1
#
_cell.length_a   1.000
_cell.length_b   1.000
_cell.length_c   1.000
_cell.angle_alpha   90.00
_cell.angle_beta   90.00
_cell.angle_gamma   90.00
#
_symmetry.space_group_name_H-M   'P 1'
#
loop_
_entity.id
_entity.type
_entity.pdbx_description
1 polymer ?
#
loop_
_entity_poly.entity_id
_entity_poly.type
_entity_poly.pdbx_seq_one_letter_code
_entity_poly.pdbx_strand_id
1 'polypeptide(L)'
;MVAFLKAGGGVLIAGQAWHWASTKPKENTLLQFPGNKVSAVAGIYFSIGKVEILPVYPQIPSSWMTLQNGKDFEDDLEFLLTGVSEFDLQGSAVSSEILVHGSLAFPIGTTKDGQTFLAGSYYGQGRVIVVSHEGFLRRQTLAPFWKNAIHWLDGGRQGVVGVASKRALGLLSKSGLKCEKTEFKEGLSVFVGPAHSDTHAKEIREFVAEGGGLLIGGHAWNWAQIHPGQNELTHFPGNKILNQMGLSLLRGTITGGLHKTPEPKDIYHFRHLLHRFAGHVAHGEKLSKHEEENLKRLGRDCSIFLHMNATECSSYTQVVSSLTDIVMKSGMSQVCDSCPVKTPKDHLLLSVATEIYKVCPNPDALLPYLFKDNPLMPVVYDQKIKIDVNTAAEEWISTGLYLSPGMKTYIAMPEEMVNKGWKIQIGCQTDRLKARVIKRASWVCERILITAQMMQVCNLWGGLIYLLAPRKTQVEGLEVTVQMAVPAPYYKSGVTTQADWSLLRTAPSPWAELEFENIILTAHPKMTLGKRNNRAKNYVKRGKKLRSWSMWVALETYMQLQDKFGWDAFKKVFAAYFKISSPKDNDAKMNLYAVTFSQTVEMNLSAFFKSWGWPINAATEEKLSTLPPWSDHPMVQYG
;
A
#
# COMPACT_ATOMS: atom_id res chain seq x y z
N MET A 1 32.46 24.79 -17.48
CA MET A 1 32.05 24.65 -16.06
C MET A 1 31.53 23.25 -15.74
N VAL A 2 30.54 22.70 -16.46
CA VAL A 2 30.04 21.32 -16.22
C VAL A 2 31.15 20.27 -16.31
N ALA A 3 32.00 20.31 -17.34
CA ALA A 3 33.15 19.42 -17.47
C ALA A 3 34.13 19.52 -16.28
N PHE A 4 34.31 20.71 -15.70
CA PHE A 4 35.15 20.92 -14.52
C PHE A 4 34.56 20.27 -13.26
N LEU A 5 33.24 20.36 -13.05
CA LEU A 5 32.55 19.67 -11.96
C LEU A 5 32.64 18.14 -12.11
N LYS A 6 32.44 17.62 -13.33
CA LYS A 6 32.60 16.18 -13.62
C LYS A 6 34.03 15.67 -13.34
N ALA A 7 35.04 16.53 -13.46
CA ALA A 7 36.42 16.22 -13.14
C ALA A 7 36.76 16.33 -11.63
N GLY A 8 35.75 16.53 -10.76
CA GLY A 8 35.93 16.64 -9.31
C GLY A 8 36.14 18.07 -8.79
N GLY A 9 36.00 19.08 -9.64
CA GLY A 9 36.04 20.48 -9.24
C GLY A 9 34.84 20.88 -8.38
N GLY A 10 35.03 21.82 -7.45
CA GLY A 10 33.95 22.45 -6.69
C GLY A 10 33.61 23.84 -7.22
N VAL A 11 32.33 24.23 -7.20
CA VAL A 11 31.90 25.58 -7.60
C VAL A 11 31.04 26.22 -6.51
N LEU A 12 31.27 27.50 -6.24
CA LEU A 12 30.40 28.33 -5.42
C LEU A 12 29.71 29.34 -6.35
N ILE A 13 28.37 29.37 -6.34
CA ILE A 13 27.56 30.24 -7.19
C ILE A 13 26.63 31.06 -6.29
N ALA A 14 26.63 32.38 -6.46
CA ALA A 14 25.66 33.29 -5.85
C ALA A 14 24.91 34.03 -6.96
N GLY A 15 23.61 34.27 -6.79
CA GLY A 15 22.80 34.91 -7.81
C GLY A 15 21.42 35.36 -7.32
N GLN A 16 20.89 36.41 -7.94
CA GLN A 16 19.59 37.01 -7.61
C GLN A 16 18.53 36.60 -8.66
N ALA A 17 18.12 35.33 -8.66
CA ALA A 17 17.14 34.83 -9.63
C ALA A 17 15.78 35.57 -9.57
N TRP A 18 15.37 36.02 -8.37
CA TRP A 18 14.16 36.83 -8.20
C TRP A 18 14.23 38.15 -8.98
N HIS A 19 15.37 38.86 -8.92
CA HIS A 19 15.54 40.13 -9.60
C HIS A 19 15.60 39.91 -11.11
N TRP A 20 16.36 38.91 -11.56
CA TRP A 20 16.43 38.52 -12.96
C TRP A 20 15.04 38.22 -13.53
N ALA A 21 14.23 37.42 -12.83
CA ALA A 21 12.87 37.09 -13.24
C ALA A 21 11.97 38.33 -13.32
N SER A 22 12.11 39.28 -12.38
CA SER A 22 11.36 40.54 -12.40
C SER A 22 11.63 41.40 -13.64
N THR A 23 12.85 41.34 -14.18
CA THR A 23 13.23 42.06 -15.41
C THR A 23 12.83 41.32 -16.69
N LYS A 24 12.50 40.02 -16.57
CA LYS A 24 12.26 39.10 -17.70
C LYS A 24 11.02 38.23 -17.42
N PRO A 25 9.83 38.81 -17.25
CA PRO A 25 8.64 38.09 -16.76
C PRO A 25 8.15 36.98 -17.71
N LYS A 26 8.56 36.98 -18.98
CA LYS A 26 8.20 35.96 -19.97
C LYS A 26 9.27 34.87 -20.14
N GLU A 27 10.42 35.00 -19.49
CA GLU A 27 11.50 34.01 -19.60
C GLU A 27 11.38 32.94 -18.50
N ASN A 28 11.57 31.67 -18.89
CA ASN A 28 11.55 30.57 -17.93
C ASN A 28 12.83 30.60 -17.07
N THR A 29 12.71 31.09 -15.84
CA THR A 29 13.82 31.25 -14.89
C THR A 29 14.59 29.95 -14.65
N LEU A 30 13.92 28.79 -14.62
CA LEU A 30 14.59 27.50 -14.40
C LEU A 30 15.56 27.15 -15.53
N LEU A 31 15.22 27.49 -16.76
CA LEU A 31 16.03 27.16 -17.94
C LEU A 31 16.96 28.29 -18.37
N GLN A 32 16.56 29.55 -18.16
CA GLN A 32 17.17 30.71 -18.78
C GLN A 32 17.99 31.56 -17.79
N PHE A 33 17.79 31.40 -16.48
CA PHE A 33 18.66 32.06 -15.50
C PHE A 33 20.10 31.54 -15.64
N PRO A 34 21.11 32.41 -15.82
CA PRO A 34 22.49 31.99 -16.05
C PRO A 34 23.06 31.06 -14.98
N GLY A 35 22.72 31.26 -13.69
CA GLY A 35 23.18 30.36 -12.62
C GLY A 35 22.69 28.92 -12.78
N ASN A 36 21.46 28.75 -13.30
CA ASN A 36 20.86 27.44 -13.54
C ASN A 36 21.51 26.70 -14.72
N LYS A 37 22.25 27.38 -15.61
CA LYS A 37 23.00 26.72 -16.69
C LYS A 37 24.12 25.79 -16.19
N VAL A 38 24.52 25.90 -14.93
CA VAL A 38 25.49 25.01 -14.31
C VAL A 38 24.86 24.26 -13.15
N SER A 39 24.18 24.97 -12.22
CA SER A 39 23.67 24.35 -11.00
C SER A 39 22.59 23.31 -11.26
N ALA A 40 21.74 23.52 -12.29
CA ALA A 40 20.63 22.61 -12.58
C ALA A 40 21.13 21.21 -12.95
N VAL A 41 22.28 21.08 -13.62
CA VAL A 41 22.88 19.79 -13.98
C VAL A 41 23.17 18.94 -12.72
N ALA A 42 23.42 19.59 -11.58
CA ALA A 42 23.59 18.96 -10.27
C ALA A 42 22.26 18.80 -9.49
N GLY A 43 21.11 19.08 -10.11
CA GLY A 43 19.79 19.06 -9.47
C GLY A 43 19.51 20.25 -8.56
N ILE A 44 20.33 21.31 -8.61
CA ILE A 44 20.20 22.50 -7.78
C ILE A 44 19.68 23.67 -8.61
N TYR A 45 18.54 24.21 -8.23
CA TYR A 45 17.87 25.27 -8.98
C TYR A 45 17.76 26.53 -8.14
N PHE A 46 18.21 27.65 -8.69
CA PHE A 46 17.75 28.95 -8.27
C PHE A 46 16.31 29.14 -8.76
N SER A 47 15.39 29.32 -7.82
CA SER A 47 13.99 29.62 -8.06
C SER A 47 13.64 31.04 -7.59
N ILE A 48 12.43 31.49 -7.95
CA ILE A 48 11.88 32.73 -7.42
C ILE A 48 11.39 32.45 -6.00
N GLY A 49 11.84 33.26 -5.05
CA GLY A 49 11.47 33.15 -3.63
C GLY A 49 10.79 34.42 -3.13
N LYS A 50 10.21 34.34 -1.93
CA LYS A 50 9.76 35.50 -1.16
C LYS A 50 10.90 36.00 -0.27
N VAL A 51 10.90 37.28 0.07
CA VAL A 51 11.85 37.84 1.03
C VAL A 51 11.47 37.36 2.42
N GLU A 52 12.38 36.63 3.09
CA GLU A 52 12.21 36.13 4.46
C GLU A 52 13.53 36.23 5.24
N ILE A 53 13.42 36.36 6.57
CA ILE A 53 14.55 36.27 7.49
C ILE A 53 14.73 34.79 7.85
N LEU A 54 15.78 34.16 7.32
CA LEU A 54 16.06 32.76 7.55
C LEU A 54 17.17 32.60 8.61
N PRO A 55 16.89 31.99 9.77
CA PRO A 55 17.93 31.64 10.72
C PRO A 55 18.89 30.59 10.13
N VAL A 56 20.19 30.80 10.32
CA VAL A 56 21.23 29.86 9.91
C VAL A 56 21.38 28.81 11.00
N TYR A 57 20.92 27.59 10.73
CA TYR A 57 21.08 26.47 11.65
C TYR A 57 22.35 25.67 11.31
N PRO A 58 23.00 25.04 12.32
CA PRO A 58 24.12 24.11 12.08
C PRO A 58 23.70 22.87 11.28
N GLN A 59 22.42 22.50 11.38
CA GLN A 59 21.83 21.36 10.68
C GLN A 59 21.23 21.83 9.35
N ILE A 60 21.26 20.97 8.32
CA ILE A 60 20.51 21.22 7.08
C ILE A 60 19.02 21.34 7.44
N PRO A 61 18.35 22.47 7.15
CA PRO A 61 16.94 22.63 7.50
C PRO A 61 16.07 21.63 6.73
N SER A 62 15.39 20.75 7.45
CA SER A 62 14.29 19.94 6.92
C SER A 62 12.98 20.69 7.16
N SER A 63 12.54 21.50 6.20
CA SER A 63 11.27 22.22 6.30
C SER A 63 10.30 21.69 5.26
N TRP A 64 9.06 21.42 5.66
CA TRP A 64 7.97 21.11 4.73
C TRP A 64 7.75 22.21 3.69
N MET A 65 8.19 23.45 3.95
CA MET A 65 8.16 24.56 3.00
C MET A 65 9.01 24.29 1.75
N THR A 66 10.04 23.44 1.84
CA THR A 66 10.84 23.04 0.66
C THR A 66 10.08 22.11 -0.29
N LEU A 67 8.92 21.58 0.13
CA LEU A 67 8.02 20.81 -0.73
C LEU A 67 7.22 21.68 -1.68
N GLN A 68 7.21 23.01 -1.48
CA GLN A 68 6.50 23.92 -2.37
C GLN A 68 7.09 23.82 -3.78
N ASN A 69 6.25 23.52 -4.76
CA ASN A 69 6.64 23.62 -6.14
C ASN A 69 6.64 25.10 -6.56
N GLY A 70 7.78 25.60 -7.02
CA GLY A 70 7.97 26.99 -7.47
C GLY A 70 7.66 27.23 -8.95
N LYS A 71 7.17 26.21 -9.68
CA LYS A 71 6.85 26.28 -11.11
C LYS A 71 5.42 25.82 -11.37
N ASP A 72 4.62 26.65 -12.04
CA ASP A 72 3.41 26.20 -12.70
C ASP A 72 3.74 25.62 -14.11
N PHE A 73 2.97 24.63 -14.53
CA PHE A 73 3.19 23.92 -15.80
C PHE A 73 2.13 24.29 -16.83
N GLU A 74 1.47 25.44 -16.68
CA GLU A 74 0.35 25.86 -17.54
C GLU A 74 0.84 26.05 -18.99
N ASP A 75 1.88 26.86 -19.19
CA ASP A 75 2.49 27.10 -20.51
C ASP A 75 3.00 25.79 -21.16
N ASP A 76 3.55 24.89 -20.34
CA ASP A 76 4.06 23.60 -20.78
C ASP A 76 2.93 22.70 -21.30
N LEU A 77 1.81 22.65 -20.58
CA LEU A 77 0.62 21.90 -20.96
C LEU A 77 -0.05 22.52 -22.18
N GLU A 78 -0.20 23.84 -22.24
CA GLU A 78 -0.78 24.53 -23.39
C GLU A 78 0.01 24.22 -24.67
N PHE A 79 1.35 24.29 -24.60
CA PHE A 79 2.22 23.92 -25.71
C PHE A 79 2.05 22.46 -26.12
N LEU A 80 2.08 21.53 -25.16
CA LEU A 80 1.99 20.09 -25.42
C LEU A 80 0.63 19.69 -25.99
N LEU A 81 -0.44 20.33 -25.53
CA LEU A 81 -1.83 19.99 -25.85
C LEU A 81 -2.40 20.82 -27.02
N THR A 82 -1.61 21.67 -27.66
CA THR A 82 -2.05 22.45 -28.83
C THR A 82 -2.61 21.53 -29.93
N GLY A 83 -3.91 21.66 -30.22
CA GLY A 83 -4.60 20.82 -31.21
C GLY A 83 -4.93 19.40 -30.74
N VAL A 84 -4.84 19.12 -29.44
CA VAL A 84 -5.15 17.83 -28.80
C VAL A 84 -6.29 18.05 -27.80
N SER A 85 -7.43 17.41 -28.02
CA SER A 85 -8.58 17.47 -27.11
C SER A 85 -8.80 16.18 -26.31
N GLU A 86 -8.29 15.06 -26.83
CA GLU A 86 -8.43 13.74 -26.22
C GLU A 86 -7.24 12.83 -26.50
N PHE A 87 -7.02 11.89 -25.58
CA PHE A 87 -6.08 10.81 -25.70
C PHE A 87 -6.84 9.50 -25.90
N ASP A 88 -6.56 8.85 -27.02
CA ASP A 88 -7.09 7.52 -27.35
C ASP A 88 -6.18 6.43 -26.81
N LEU A 89 -6.63 5.79 -25.72
CA LEU A 89 -6.01 4.63 -25.07
C LEU A 89 -6.76 3.32 -25.37
N GLN A 90 -7.68 3.28 -26.33
CA GLN A 90 -8.43 2.06 -26.67
C GLN A 90 -7.52 0.97 -27.26
N GLY A 91 -8.04 -0.23 -27.51
CA GLY A 91 -7.28 -1.34 -28.11
C GLY A 91 -6.60 -2.26 -27.09
N SER A 92 -5.69 -3.12 -27.55
CA SER A 92 -5.11 -4.21 -26.74
C SER A 92 -3.92 -3.82 -25.86
N ALA A 93 -3.41 -2.59 -25.97
CA ALA A 93 -2.28 -2.12 -25.18
C ALA A 93 -2.74 -1.78 -23.75
N VAL A 94 -2.31 -2.59 -22.78
CA VAL A 94 -2.60 -2.33 -21.35
C VAL A 94 -1.52 -1.41 -20.79
N SER A 95 -1.93 -0.27 -20.27
CA SER A 95 -1.03 0.77 -19.78
C SER A 95 -0.66 0.55 -18.33
N SER A 96 0.56 0.91 -17.94
CA SER A 96 0.91 1.11 -16.54
C SER A 96 0.38 2.45 -16.00
N GLU A 97 0.18 2.56 -14.70
CA GLU A 97 0.03 3.86 -14.04
C GLU A 97 1.41 4.50 -13.82
N ILE A 98 1.47 5.83 -13.88
CA ILE A 98 2.69 6.60 -13.59
C ILE A 98 2.51 7.33 -12.26
N LEU A 99 3.46 7.13 -11.35
CA LEU A 99 3.63 7.99 -10.19
C LEU A 99 4.42 9.24 -10.60
N VAL A 100 3.80 10.41 -10.49
CA VAL A 100 4.41 11.72 -10.72
C VAL A 100 4.81 12.31 -9.37
N HIS A 101 6.06 12.13 -8.96
CA HIS A 101 6.52 12.43 -7.59
C HIS A 101 7.58 13.53 -7.50
N GLY A 102 8.19 13.94 -8.62
CA GLY A 102 9.14 15.04 -8.69
C GLY A 102 8.51 16.39 -8.38
N SER A 103 9.31 17.34 -7.91
CA SER A 103 8.89 18.75 -7.82
C SER A 103 8.76 19.40 -9.19
N LEU A 104 9.54 18.95 -10.17
CA LEU A 104 9.52 19.45 -11.54
C LEU A 104 8.79 18.49 -12.50
N ALA A 105 7.96 17.59 -11.99
CA ALA A 105 7.23 16.59 -12.77
C ALA A 105 5.73 16.88 -12.73
N PHE A 106 5.04 16.64 -13.85
CA PHE A 106 3.62 16.96 -14.00
C PHE A 106 2.90 15.94 -14.87
N PRO A 107 1.63 15.62 -14.58
CA PRO A 107 0.84 14.78 -15.45
C PRO A 107 0.43 15.57 -16.71
N ILE A 108 0.46 14.90 -17.86
CA ILE A 108 0.01 15.44 -19.16
C ILE A 108 -1.32 14.78 -19.56
N GLY A 109 -1.47 13.49 -19.27
CA GLY A 109 -2.68 12.71 -19.59
C GLY A 109 -3.10 11.84 -18.41
N THR A 110 -4.36 11.98 -18.00
CA THR A 110 -4.96 11.27 -16.88
C THR A 110 -6.30 10.66 -17.26
N THR A 111 -6.65 9.55 -16.62
CA THR A 111 -8.01 8.99 -16.69
C THR A 111 -9.01 9.87 -15.92
N LYS A 112 -10.31 9.57 -16.04
CA LYS A 112 -11.38 10.29 -15.31
C LYS A 112 -11.26 10.16 -13.79
N ASP A 113 -10.73 9.04 -13.31
CA ASP A 113 -10.42 8.77 -11.91
C ASP A 113 -9.02 9.26 -11.50
N GLY A 114 -8.33 9.94 -12.42
CA GLY A 114 -7.08 10.67 -12.15
C GLY A 114 -5.80 9.87 -12.35
N GLN A 115 -5.84 8.58 -12.71
CA GLN A 115 -4.63 7.78 -12.94
C GLN A 115 -3.83 8.34 -14.12
N THR A 116 -2.54 8.58 -13.92
CA THR A 116 -1.69 9.19 -14.94
C THR A 116 -1.11 8.13 -15.89
N PHE A 117 -1.28 8.32 -17.19
CA PHE A 117 -0.72 7.44 -18.24
C PHE A 117 0.31 8.16 -19.13
N LEU A 118 0.42 9.47 -19.01
CA LEU A 118 1.37 10.29 -19.75
C LEU A 118 1.81 11.45 -18.83
N ALA A 119 3.11 11.64 -18.67
CA ALA A 119 3.66 12.64 -17.76
C ALA A 119 4.93 13.27 -18.32
N GLY A 120 5.20 14.50 -17.91
CA GLY A 120 6.37 15.28 -18.27
C GLY A 120 7.21 15.62 -17.03
N SER A 121 8.48 15.93 -17.23
CA SER A 121 9.32 16.52 -16.19
C SER A 121 10.48 17.32 -16.76
N TYR A 122 10.99 18.25 -15.96
CA TYR A 122 12.31 18.86 -16.14
C TYR A 122 13.35 18.15 -15.28
N TYR A 123 14.51 17.86 -15.86
CA TYR A 123 15.65 17.29 -15.15
C TYR A 123 16.95 17.91 -15.68
N GLY A 124 17.73 18.51 -14.79
CA GLY A 124 18.75 19.48 -15.15
C GLY A 124 18.22 20.58 -16.07
N GLN A 125 18.86 20.75 -17.21
CA GLN A 125 18.41 21.66 -18.28
C GLN A 125 17.50 20.98 -19.31
N GLY A 126 17.34 19.66 -19.23
CA GLY A 126 16.58 18.87 -20.18
C GLY A 126 15.14 18.67 -19.79
N ARG A 127 14.47 17.89 -20.64
CA ARG A 127 13.03 17.66 -20.62
C ARG A 127 12.76 16.18 -20.84
N VAL A 128 11.76 15.67 -20.15
CA VAL A 128 11.43 14.24 -20.14
C VAL A 128 9.94 14.09 -20.36
N ILE A 129 9.55 13.16 -21.23
CA ILE A 129 8.18 12.66 -21.34
C ILE A 129 8.23 11.14 -21.16
N VAL A 130 7.33 10.63 -20.33
CA VAL A 130 7.09 9.19 -20.19
C VAL A 130 5.67 8.87 -20.61
N VAL A 131 5.53 7.82 -21.41
CA VAL A 131 4.24 7.25 -21.81
C VAL A 131 4.15 5.81 -21.34
N SER A 132 3.02 5.47 -20.73
CA SER A 132 2.81 4.22 -19.99
C SER A 132 2.65 2.95 -20.83
N HIS A 133 2.87 3.04 -22.14
CA HIS A 133 3.02 1.93 -23.06
C HIS A 133 3.65 2.40 -24.37
N GLU A 134 4.70 1.71 -24.83
CA GLU A 134 5.44 2.02 -26.05
C GLU A 134 4.58 1.93 -27.32
N GLY A 135 3.52 1.13 -27.27
CA GLY A 135 2.53 0.98 -28.35
C GLY A 135 1.81 2.29 -28.73
N PHE A 136 1.79 3.30 -27.86
CA PHE A 136 1.17 4.60 -28.17
C PHE A 136 2.04 5.48 -29.08
N LEU A 137 3.35 5.24 -29.13
CA LEU A 137 4.28 5.97 -30.00
C LEU A 137 4.05 5.72 -31.51
N ARG A 138 3.22 4.72 -31.86
CA ARG A 138 2.85 4.38 -33.23
C ARG A 138 1.37 4.67 -33.55
N ARG A 139 0.63 5.24 -32.62
CA ARG A 139 -0.82 5.47 -32.75
C ARG A 139 -1.09 6.79 -33.48
N GLN A 140 -1.71 6.71 -34.66
CA GLN A 140 -1.94 7.88 -35.52
C GLN A 140 -2.88 8.91 -34.87
N THR A 141 -3.84 8.49 -34.04
CA THR A 141 -4.71 9.41 -33.30
C THR A 141 -3.94 10.31 -32.33
N LEU A 142 -2.71 9.92 -31.93
CA LEU A 142 -1.82 10.71 -31.08
C LEU A 142 -0.76 11.50 -31.86
N ALA A 143 -0.81 11.50 -33.20
CA ALA A 143 0.19 12.19 -34.03
C ALA A 143 0.35 13.69 -33.71
N PRO A 144 -0.74 14.47 -33.50
CA PRO A 144 -0.61 15.90 -33.15
C PRO A 144 0.15 16.10 -31.84
N PHE A 145 -0.17 15.28 -30.82
CA PHE A 145 0.53 15.31 -29.55
C PHE A 145 2.01 14.97 -29.71
N TRP A 146 2.36 13.89 -30.44
CA TRP A 146 3.76 13.49 -30.61
C TRP A 146 4.58 14.55 -31.36
N LYS A 147 3.98 15.27 -32.30
CA LYS A 147 4.63 16.43 -32.92
C LYS A 147 4.99 17.48 -31.87
N ASN A 148 4.03 17.89 -31.04
CA ASN A 148 4.27 18.88 -30.00
C ASN A 148 5.30 18.38 -28.97
N ALA A 149 5.19 17.12 -28.54
CA ALA A 149 6.09 16.48 -27.60
C ALA A 149 7.55 16.51 -28.07
N ILE A 150 7.83 16.15 -29.34
CA ILE A 150 9.20 16.15 -29.86
C ILE A 150 9.76 17.58 -29.94
N HIS A 151 8.96 18.57 -30.34
CA HIS A 151 9.39 19.99 -30.32
C HIS A 151 9.63 20.50 -28.90
N TRP A 152 8.77 20.12 -27.96
CA TRP A 152 8.95 20.46 -26.55
C TRP A 152 10.24 19.85 -26.00
N LEU A 153 10.52 18.58 -26.30
CA LEU A 153 11.73 17.88 -25.86
C LEU A 153 13.02 18.45 -26.50
N ASP A 154 12.97 18.82 -27.78
CA ASP A 154 14.09 19.42 -28.50
C ASP A 154 14.44 20.82 -27.96
N GLY A 155 13.44 21.56 -27.47
CA GLY A 155 13.65 22.88 -26.86
C GLY A 155 14.25 23.91 -27.84
N GLY A 156 14.08 23.72 -29.15
CA GLY A 156 14.58 24.61 -30.19
C GLY A 156 16.04 24.38 -30.60
N ARG A 157 16.67 23.29 -30.15
CA ARG A 157 18.04 22.92 -30.57
C ARG A 157 18.15 22.52 -32.03
N GLN A 158 17.04 22.09 -32.66
CA GLN A 158 16.99 21.66 -34.06
C GLN A 158 17.99 20.54 -34.39
N GLY A 159 18.30 19.69 -33.40
CA GLY A 159 19.26 18.60 -33.56
C GLY A 159 18.61 17.29 -34.02
N VAL A 160 19.38 16.20 -33.97
CA VAL A 160 18.90 14.88 -34.40
C VAL A 160 18.03 14.23 -33.32
N VAL A 161 16.87 13.72 -33.73
CA VAL A 161 15.98 12.89 -32.91
C VAL A 161 16.32 11.41 -33.15
N GLY A 162 16.96 10.77 -32.17
CA GLY A 162 17.29 9.36 -32.23
C GLY A 162 16.13 8.49 -31.75
N VAL A 163 15.65 7.57 -32.59
CA VAL A 163 14.50 6.70 -32.28
C VAL A 163 14.92 5.24 -32.31
N ALA A 164 14.84 4.55 -31.18
CA ALA A 164 15.20 3.14 -31.09
C ALA A 164 14.21 2.24 -31.88
N SER A 165 12.92 2.56 -31.82
CA SER A 165 11.86 1.78 -32.48
C SER A 165 11.62 2.21 -33.92
N LYS A 166 11.91 1.31 -34.88
CA LYS A 166 11.59 1.50 -36.31
C LYS A 166 10.10 1.80 -36.55
N ARG A 167 9.20 1.24 -35.73
CA ARG A 167 7.75 1.45 -35.86
C ARG A 167 7.32 2.85 -35.40
N ALA A 168 7.98 3.40 -34.38
CA ALA A 168 7.70 4.77 -33.91
C ALA A 168 8.28 5.82 -34.86
N LEU A 169 9.44 5.54 -35.48
CA LEU A 169 10.13 6.46 -36.38
C LEU A 169 9.21 7.03 -37.46
N GLY A 170 8.40 6.19 -38.13
CA GLY A 170 7.51 6.65 -39.19
C GLY A 170 6.47 7.69 -38.75
N LEU A 171 6.03 7.67 -37.49
CA LEU A 171 5.13 8.67 -36.94
C LEU A 171 5.90 9.92 -36.50
N LEU A 172 6.99 9.73 -35.78
CA LEU A 172 7.78 10.82 -35.19
C LEU A 172 8.53 11.66 -36.23
N SER A 173 8.92 11.08 -37.37
CA SER A 173 9.49 11.82 -38.51
C SER A 173 8.54 12.86 -39.10
N LYS A 174 7.23 12.77 -38.84
CA LYS A 174 6.25 13.80 -39.26
C LYS A 174 6.34 15.09 -38.42
N SER A 175 7.19 15.14 -37.39
CA SER A 175 7.43 16.34 -36.58
C SER A 175 8.07 17.48 -37.37
N GLY A 176 8.78 17.17 -38.46
CA GLY A 176 9.59 18.11 -39.24
C GLY A 176 11.05 18.19 -38.77
N LEU A 177 11.40 17.55 -37.66
CA LEU A 177 12.78 17.45 -37.16
C LEU A 177 13.50 16.24 -37.78
N LYS A 178 14.84 16.31 -37.89
CA LYS A 178 15.65 15.22 -38.42
C LYS A 178 15.60 14.02 -37.47
N CYS A 179 14.84 12.99 -37.85
CA CYS A 179 14.70 11.75 -37.09
C CYS A 179 15.49 10.61 -37.73
N GLU A 180 16.19 9.80 -36.93
CA GLU A 180 16.92 8.63 -37.41
C GLU A 180 16.73 7.42 -36.50
N LYS A 181 16.84 6.21 -37.08
CA LYS A 181 16.81 4.96 -36.31
C LYS A 181 18.18 4.74 -35.67
N THR A 182 18.25 4.81 -34.34
CA THR A 182 19.49 4.61 -33.59
C THR A 182 19.20 4.16 -32.17
N GLU A 183 20.12 3.40 -31.58
CA GLU A 183 20.23 3.30 -30.12
C GLU A 183 20.74 4.63 -29.54
N PHE A 184 20.79 4.73 -28.22
CA PHE A 184 21.34 5.93 -27.56
C PHE A 184 22.79 6.18 -28.01
N LYS A 185 23.10 7.43 -28.35
CA LYS A 185 24.44 7.89 -28.68
C LYS A 185 24.59 9.39 -28.36
N GLU A 186 25.82 9.84 -28.25
CA GLU A 186 26.14 11.26 -28.08
C GLU A 186 25.73 12.10 -29.30
N GLY A 187 25.44 13.39 -29.07
CA GLY A 187 25.10 14.35 -30.12
C GLY A 187 23.64 14.37 -30.56
N LEU A 188 22.78 13.53 -29.97
CA LEU A 188 21.33 13.64 -30.15
C LEU A 188 20.79 14.91 -29.49
N SER A 189 19.68 15.44 -30.01
CA SER A 189 18.88 16.46 -29.31
C SER A 189 17.75 15.84 -28.51
N VAL A 190 17.13 14.79 -29.07
CA VAL A 190 16.09 14.02 -28.40
C VAL A 190 16.38 12.53 -28.58
N PHE A 191 16.26 11.75 -27.51
CA PHE A 191 16.30 10.30 -27.57
C PHE A 191 14.93 9.71 -27.24
N VAL A 192 14.46 8.82 -28.12
CA VAL A 192 13.19 8.10 -27.97
C VAL A 192 13.49 6.61 -27.78
N GLY A 193 13.35 6.14 -26.54
CA GLY A 193 13.80 4.82 -26.11
C GLY A 193 12.72 3.99 -25.40
N PRO A 194 12.92 2.66 -25.29
CA PRO A 194 12.05 1.79 -24.51
C PRO A 194 12.34 1.91 -23.00
N ALA A 195 11.32 1.73 -22.15
CA ALA A 195 11.49 1.65 -20.70
C ALA A 195 12.03 0.28 -20.21
N HIS A 196 12.30 -0.65 -21.12
CA HIS A 196 12.67 -2.03 -20.80
C HIS A 196 14.18 -2.29 -20.80
N SER A 197 14.99 -1.24 -20.99
CA SER A 197 16.47 -1.33 -20.97
C SER A 197 17.06 -0.23 -20.10
N ASP A 198 18.10 -0.57 -19.35
CA ASP A 198 18.92 0.33 -18.52
C ASP A 198 20.39 0.35 -18.96
N THR A 199 20.73 -0.22 -20.13
CA THR A 199 22.11 -0.33 -20.65
C THR A 199 22.88 1.00 -20.67
N HIS A 200 22.19 2.10 -20.95
CA HIS A 200 22.76 3.46 -21.01
C HIS A 200 22.17 4.39 -19.95
N ALA A 201 21.72 3.85 -18.81
CA ALA A 201 20.96 4.63 -17.83
C ALA A 201 21.75 5.83 -17.29
N LYS A 202 23.06 5.69 -17.08
CA LYS A 202 23.90 6.79 -16.59
C LYS A 202 24.04 7.88 -17.65
N GLU A 203 24.37 7.50 -18.87
CA GLU A 203 24.61 8.39 -20.00
C GLU A 203 23.33 9.12 -20.41
N ILE A 204 22.18 8.43 -20.38
CA ILE A 204 20.87 9.05 -20.62
C ILE A 204 20.55 10.10 -19.55
N ARG A 205 20.83 9.82 -18.27
CA ARG A 205 20.61 10.80 -17.19
C ARG A 205 21.49 12.03 -17.36
N GLU A 206 22.77 11.84 -17.69
CA GLU A 206 23.70 12.95 -17.97
C GLU A 206 23.26 13.76 -19.20
N PHE A 207 22.88 13.08 -20.28
CA PHE A 207 22.35 13.69 -21.50
C PHE A 207 21.16 14.61 -21.21
N VAL A 208 20.18 14.12 -20.44
CA VAL A 208 19.02 14.94 -20.04
C VAL A 208 19.45 16.07 -19.12
N ALA A 209 20.26 15.80 -18.10
CA ALA A 209 20.71 16.82 -17.15
C ALA A 209 21.40 18.01 -17.86
N GLU A 210 22.15 17.74 -18.93
CA GLU A 210 22.87 18.73 -19.74
C GLU A 210 22.00 19.45 -20.79
N GLY A 211 20.74 19.06 -20.95
CA GLY A 211 19.80 19.75 -21.83
C GLY A 211 19.00 18.83 -22.73
N GLY A 212 19.41 17.57 -22.91
CA GLY A 212 18.79 16.61 -23.80
C GLY A 212 17.30 16.37 -23.56
N GLY A 213 16.58 16.06 -24.62
CA GLY A 213 15.18 15.64 -24.56
C GLY A 213 15.06 14.12 -24.49
N LEU A 214 14.27 13.58 -23.55
CA LEU A 214 14.04 12.16 -23.42
C LEU A 214 12.55 11.83 -23.56
N LEU A 215 12.22 10.90 -24.46
CA LEU A 215 10.91 10.27 -24.55
C LEU A 215 11.06 8.78 -24.25
N ILE A 216 10.49 8.31 -23.15
CA ILE A 216 10.48 6.89 -22.79
C ILE A 216 9.07 6.34 -22.92
N GLY A 217 8.93 5.25 -23.67
CA GLY A 217 7.71 4.46 -23.74
C GLY A 217 7.89 3.09 -23.12
N GLY A 218 6.99 2.68 -22.23
CA GLY A 218 6.97 1.31 -21.71
C GLY A 218 6.02 1.12 -20.54
N HIS A 219 5.91 -0.13 -20.09
CA HIS A 219 4.94 -0.55 -19.08
C HIS A 219 5.59 -1.50 -18.06
N ALA A 220 5.41 -1.23 -16.77
CA ALA A 220 6.00 -2.01 -15.69
C ALA A 220 5.12 -3.17 -15.21
N TRP A 221 3.81 -3.16 -15.48
CA TRP A 221 2.88 -4.19 -15.00
C TRP A 221 3.25 -5.59 -15.46
N ASN A 222 3.61 -5.75 -16.74
CA ASN A 222 3.97 -7.06 -17.30
C ASN A 222 5.30 -7.54 -16.69
N TRP A 223 6.29 -6.64 -16.59
CA TRP A 223 7.57 -6.92 -15.94
C TRP A 223 7.37 -7.39 -14.49
N ALA A 224 6.48 -6.75 -13.73
CA ALA A 224 6.20 -7.11 -12.35
C ALA A 224 5.50 -8.47 -12.21
N GLN A 225 4.73 -8.90 -13.21
CA GLN A 225 4.13 -10.24 -13.23
C GLN A 225 5.18 -11.35 -13.45
N ILE A 226 6.14 -11.12 -14.33
CA ILE A 226 7.20 -12.10 -14.63
C ILE A 226 8.35 -12.08 -13.60
N HIS A 227 8.46 -11.03 -12.76
CA HIS A 227 9.42 -10.92 -11.66
C HIS A 227 8.72 -10.86 -10.28
N PRO A 228 8.00 -11.92 -9.87
CA PRO A 228 7.30 -11.93 -8.60
C PRO A 228 8.28 -11.73 -7.42
N GLY A 229 7.90 -10.87 -6.48
CA GLY A 229 8.73 -10.55 -5.30
C GLY A 229 9.75 -9.44 -5.53
N GLN A 230 10.00 -8.99 -6.76
CA GLN A 230 10.81 -7.81 -7.01
C GLN A 230 9.97 -6.52 -6.95
N ASN A 231 10.63 -5.43 -6.57
CA ASN A 231 10.04 -4.09 -6.50
C ASN A 231 10.27 -3.36 -7.82
N GLU A 232 9.21 -3.07 -8.57
CA GLU A 232 9.28 -2.38 -9.86
C GLU A 232 9.85 -0.98 -9.74
N LEU A 233 9.67 -0.31 -8.60
CA LEU A 233 10.17 1.04 -8.41
C LEU A 233 11.70 1.08 -8.45
N THR A 234 12.38 0.01 -8.05
CA THR A 234 13.86 -0.02 -7.97
C THR A 234 14.51 -0.95 -8.99
N HIS A 235 13.81 -1.99 -9.44
CA HIS A 235 14.37 -3.03 -10.31
C HIS A 235 13.93 -2.93 -11.77
N PHE A 236 12.79 -2.29 -12.06
CA PHE A 236 12.34 -2.10 -13.44
C PHE A 236 13.34 -1.19 -14.19
N PRO A 237 13.89 -1.60 -15.35
CA PRO A 237 14.93 -0.85 -16.04
C PRO A 237 14.61 0.64 -16.26
N GLY A 238 13.39 0.95 -16.72
CA GLY A 238 12.97 2.32 -16.96
C GLY A 238 12.94 3.18 -15.70
N ASN A 239 12.60 2.62 -14.54
CA ASN A 239 12.56 3.37 -13.28
C ASN A 239 13.96 3.71 -12.75
N LYS A 240 15.00 2.94 -13.12
CA LYS A 240 16.40 3.30 -12.82
C LYS A 240 16.83 4.61 -13.50
N ILE A 241 16.17 4.98 -14.60
CA ILE A 241 16.34 6.26 -15.29
C ILE A 241 15.37 7.30 -14.73
N LEU A 242 14.07 6.98 -14.71
CA LEU A 242 12.98 7.92 -14.47
C LEU A 242 12.86 8.40 -13.01
N ASN A 243 13.25 7.61 -12.01
CA ASN A 243 13.07 8.00 -10.60
C ASN A 243 13.82 9.29 -10.25
N GLN A 244 15.03 9.47 -10.79
CA GLN A 244 15.79 10.72 -10.59
C GLN A 244 15.14 11.93 -11.27
N MET A 245 14.33 11.67 -12.29
CA MET A 245 13.54 12.64 -13.04
C MET A 245 12.14 12.82 -12.43
N GLY A 246 11.86 12.26 -11.26
CA GLY A 246 10.59 12.47 -10.56
C GLY A 246 9.40 11.66 -11.10
N LEU A 247 9.66 10.60 -11.87
CA LEU A 247 8.64 9.79 -12.54
C LEU A 247 8.88 8.30 -12.27
N SER A 248 7.83 7.52 -12.03
CA SER A 248 7.95 6.06 -11.92
C SER A 248 6.79 5.33 -12.60
N LEU A 249 7.09 4.31 -13.39
CA LEU A 249 6.10 3.38 -13.95
C LEU A 249 5.74 2.32 -12.90
N LEU A 250 4.44 2.13 -12.66
CA LEU A 250 3.91 1.26 -11.62
C LEU A 250 3.41 -0.07 -12.18
N ARG A 251 3.32 -1.08 -11.31
CA ARG A 251 2.67 -2.36 -11.65
C ARG A 251 1.16 -2.26 -11.86
N GLY A 252 0.54 -1.19 -11.38
CA GLY A 252 -0.90 -0.94 -11.55
C GLY A 252 -1.24 -0.70 -13.01
N THR A 253 -2.36 -1.25 -13.47
CA THR A 253 -2.84 -1.10 -14.84
C THR A 253 -3.88 0.00 -14.96
N ILE A 254 -3.88 0.68 -16.10
CA ILE A 254 -4.92 1.63 -16.49
C ILE A 254 -5.79 0.98 -17.56
N THR A 255 -7.11 1.07 -17.37
CA THR A 255 -8.11 0.64 -18.35
C THR A 255 -8.06 1.53 -19.60
N GLY A 256 -8.12 0.90 -20.78
CA GLY A 256 -8.21 1.63 -22.04
C GLY A 256 -9.51 2.45 -22.16
N GLY A 257 -9.45 3.55 -22.90
CA GLY A 257 -10.58 4.44 -23.09
C GLY A 257 -10.23 5.72 -23.84
N LEU A 258 -11.21 6.58 -24.06
CA LEU A 258 -11.00 7.96 -24.50
C LEU A 258 -10.96 8.86 -23.28
N HIS A 259 -9.88 9.63 -23.14
CA HIS A 259 -9.67 10.53 -22.01
C HIS A 259 -9.48 11.95 -22.51
N LYS A 260 -10.26 12.89 -21.97
CA LYS A 260 -10.09 14.31 -22.27
C LYS A 260 -8.75 14.80 -21.73
N THR A 261 -8.21 15.83 -22.37
CA THR A 261 -7.06 16.56 -21.82
C THR A 261 -7.40 17.18 -20.46
N PRO A 262 -6.45 17.20 -19.51
CA PRO A 262 -6.68 17.83 -18.21
C PRO A 262 -6.66 19.35 -18.32
N GLU A 263 -7.52 20.02 -17.56
CA GLU A 263 -7.46 21.47 -17.37
C GLU A 263 -6.35 21.81 -16.36
N PRO A 264 -5.50 22.83 -16.61
CA PRO A 264 -4.34 23.10 -15.75
C PRO A 264 -4.66 23.27 -14.26
N LYS A 265 -5.83 23.85 -13.95
CA LYS A 265 -6.29 24.13 -12.58
C LYS A 265 -6.78 22.90 -11.82
N ASP A 266 -7.14 21.83 -12.51
CA ASP A 266 -7.70 20.60 -11.93
C ASP A 266 -6.64 19.49 -11.76
N ILE A 267 -5.37 19.80 -12.05
CA ILE A 267 -4.30 18.83 -12.05
C ILE A 267 -3.84 18.51 -10.62
N TYR A 268 -4.06 17.26 -10.23
CA TYR A 268 -3.43 16.68 -9.05
C TYR A 268 -1.90 16.69 -9.19
N HIS A 269 -1.22 17.32 -8.22
CA HIS A 269 0.23 17.30 -8.11
C HIS A 269 0.68 16.84 -6.71
N PHE A 270 1.42 15.74 -6.65
CA PHE A 270 1.84 15.07 -5.41
C PHE A 270 2.51 16.02 -4.41
N ARG A 271 3.61 16.69 -4.81
CA ARG A 271 4.36 17.61 -3.94
C ARG A 271 3.55 18.80 -3.45
N HIS A 272 2.75 19.41 -4.34
CA HIS A 272 1.89 20.53 -4.01
C HIS A 272 0.86 20.14 -2.93
N LEU A 273 0.10 19.05 -3.16
CA LEU A 273 -0.90 18.62 -2.17
C LEU A 273 -0.25 18.17 -0.87
N LEU A 274 0.92 17.53 -0.91
CA LEU A 274 1.68 17.19 0.30
C LEU A 274 2.10 18.46 1.08
N HIS A 275 2.60 19.49 0.40
CA HIS A 275 2.92 20.78 1.01
C HIS A 275 1.67 21.42 1.65
N ARG A 276 0.54 21.45 0.93
CA ARG A 276 -0.73 21.99 1.43
C ARG A 276 -1.24 21.23 2.64
N PHE A 277 -1.13 19.90 2.64
CA PHE A 277 -1.47 19.07 3.79
C PHE A 277 -0.52 19.28 4.98
N ALA A 278 0.77 19.44 4.73
CA ALA A 278 1.75 19.78 5.77
C ALA A 278 1.44 21.14 6.41
N GLY A 279 1.11 22.16 5.62
CA GLY A 279 0.67 23.48 6.10
C GLY A 279 -0.62 23.40 6.92
N HIS A 280 -1.59 22.59 6.47
CA HIS A 280 -2.80 22.30 7.23
C HIS A 280 -2.50 21.69 8.60
N VAL A 281 -1.59 20.71 8.67
CA VAL A 281 -1.21 20.05 9.94
C VAL A 281 -0.38 20.95 10.85
N ALA A 282 0.55 21.73 10.28
CA ALA A 282 1.48 22.55 11.05
C ALA A 282 0.86 23.87 11.53
N HIS A 283 0.00 24.51 10.72
CA HIS A 283 -0.50 25.87 10.95
C HIS A 283 -2.02 26.00 10.89
N GLY A 284 -2.76 24.90 10.67
CA GLY A 284 -4.22 24.95 10.57
C GLY A 284 -4.73 25.60 9.28
N GLU A 285 -3.91 25.69 8.24
CA GLU A 285 -4.32 26.20 6.93
C GLU A 285 -5.54 25.43 6.40
N LYS A 286 -6.52 26.13 5.82
CA LYS A 286 -7.70 25.48 5.25
C LYS A 286 -7.35 24.81 3.93
N LEU A 287 -7.79 23.57 3.77
CA LEU A 287 -7.82 22.87 2.49
C LEU A 287 -9.11 23.21 1.75
N SER A 288 -9.02 23.35 0.44
CA SER A 288 -10.17 23.39 -0.45
C SER A 288 -10.84 22.02 -0.54
N LYS A 289 -12.09 21.99 -0.98
CA LYS A 289 -12.84 20.75 -1.18
C LYS A 289 -12.14 19.78 -2.14
N HIS A 290 -11.54 20.31 -3.22
CA HIS A 290 -10.80 19.52 -4.18
C HIS A 290 -9.53 18.91 -3.57
N GLU A 291 -8.80 19.65 -2.73
CA GLU A 291 -7.64 19.12 -1.99
C GLU A 291 -8.05 18.00 -1.01
N GLU A 292 -9.16 18.19 -0.28
CA GLU A 292 -9.67 17.18 0.66
C GLU A 292 -10.09 15.87 -0.02
N GLU A 293 -10.76 15.96 -1.18
CA GLU A 293 -11.18 14.80 -1.97
C GLU A 293 -9.98 13.98 -2.46
N ASN A 294 -8.85 14.64 -2.73
CA ASN A 294 -7.61 14.01 -3.19
C ASN A 294 -6.72 13.43 -2.06
N LEU A 295 -7.01 13.64 -0.77
CA LEU A 295 -6.16 13.13 0.32
C LEU A 295 -6.05 11.60 0.33
N LYS A 296 -7.10 10.87 -0.08
CA LYS A 296 -7.02 9.41 -0.21
C LYS A 296 -5.99 8.98 -1.26
N ARG A 297 -5.95 9.70 -2.38
CA ARG A 297 -4.97 9.48 -3.44
C ARG A 297 -3.57 9.86 -2.95
N LEU A 298 -3.42 10.99 -2.27
CA LEU A 298 -2.16 11.39 -1.67
C LEU A 298 -1.62 10.31 -0.72
N GLY A 299 -2.45 9.74 0.15
CA GLY A 299 -2.04 8.63 1.03
C GLY A 299 -1.53 7.40 0.28
N ARG A 300 -2.21 7.03 -0.83
CA ARG A 300 -1.76 5.95 -1.72
C ARG A 300 -0.41 6.29 -2.36
N ASP A 301 -0.28 7.49 -2.92
CA ASP A 301 0.93 7.92 -3.63
C ASP A 301 2.11 8.07 -2.67
N CYS A 302 1.90 8.58 -1.45
CA CYS A 302 2.90 8.57 -0.38
C CYS A 302 3.36 7.15 -0.06
N SER A 303 2.42 6.20 0.07
CA SER A 303 2.75 4.81 0.39
C SER A 303 3.62 4.18 -0.72
N ILE A 304 3.25 4.40 -1.98
CA ILE A 304 4.03 3.93 -3.15
C ILE A 304 5.39 4.63 -3.19
N PHE A 305 5.43 5.94 -2.99
CA PHE A 305 6.67 6.72 -2.97
C PHE A 305 7.64 6.18 -1.90
N LEU A 306 7.16 5.88 -0.69
CA LEU A 306 7.98 5.35 0.39
C LEU A 306 8.57 3.97 0.05
N HIS A 307 7.88 3.13 -0.71
CA HIS A 307 8.39 1.83 -1.19
C HIS A 307 9.60 1.94 -2.13
N MET A 308 9.89 3.13 -2.67
CA MET A 308 11.09 3.35 -3.47
C MET A 308 12.38 3.21 -2.63
N ASN A 309 12.29 3.43 -1.31
CA ASN A 309 13.38 3.31 -0.33
C ASN A 309 14.70 3.96 -0.77
N ALA A 310 14.62 5.15 -1.36
CA ALA A 310 15.76 5.86 -1.94
C ALA A 310 16.48 6.73 -0.89
N THR A 311 17.00 6.12 0.18
CA THR A 311 17.63 6.83 1.32
C THR A 311 18.84 7.68 0.93
N GLU A 312 19.52 7.32 -0.17
CA GLU A 312 20.64 8.10 -0.73
C GLU A 312 20.19 9.37 -1.48
N CYS A 313 18.88 9.54 -1.71
CA CYS A 313 18.33 10.70 -2.43
C CYS A 313 17.82 11.76 -1.44
N SER A 314 18.42 12.95 -1.47
CA SER A 314 18.02 14.08 -0.62
C SER A 314 16.55 14.48 -0.79
N SER A 315 16.02 14.43 -2.02
CA SER A 315 14.61 14.72 -2.30
C SER A 315 13.66 13.69 -1.68
N TYR A 316 14.11 12.43 -1.54
CA TYR A 316 13.36 11.37 -0.88
C TYR A 316 13.40 11.55 0.64
N THR A 317 14.60 11.74 1.22
CA THR A 317 14.75 11.93 2.67
C THR A 317 14.00 13.15 3.19
N GLN A 318 13.92 14.23 2.41
CA GLN A 318 13.07 15.40 2.74
C GLN A 318 11.58 15.06 2.83
N VAL A 319 11.06 14.23 1.93
CA VAL A 319 9.65 13.78 1.98
C VAL A 319 9.43 12.87 3.17
N VAL A 320 10.35 11.94 3.42
CA VAL A 320 10.31 11.06 4.60
C VAL A 320 10.28 11.89 5.88
N SER A 321 11.16 12.89 6.01
CA SER A 321 11.17 13.80 7.17
C SER A 321 9.85 14.53 7.31
N SER A 322 9.32 15.11 6.23
CA SER A 322 8.05 15.85 6.26
C SER A 322 6.87 14.96 6.63
N LEU A 323 6.81 13.73 6.10
CA LEU A 323 5.77 12.75 6.44
C LEU A 323 5.89 12.26 7.88
N THR A 324 7.13 12.10 8.38
CA THR A 324 7.41 11.77 9.79
C THR A 324 6.84 12.87 10.70
N ASP A 325 7.14 14.13 10.41
CA ASP A 325 6.62 15.28 11.16
C ASP A 325 5.10 15.37 11.11
N ILE A 326 4.50 15.15 9.93
CA ILE A 326 3.04 15.13 9.76
C ILE A 326 2.41 14.06 10.66
N VAL A 327 2.99 12.85 10.70
CA VAL A 327 2.48 11.74 11.51
C VAL A 327 2.63 12.05 13.00
N MET A 328 3.79 12.57 13.44
CA MET A 328 4.01 12.92 14.83
C MET A 328 3.07 14.06 15.30
N LYS A 329 2.89 15.10 14.48
CA LYS A 329 2.00 16.23 14.82
C LYS A 329 0.53 15.88 14.79
N SER A 330 0.11 15.06 13.82
CA SER A 330 -1.29 14.64 13.72
C SER A 330 -1.65 13.60 14.77
N GLY A 331 -0.69 12.75 15.14
CA GLY A 331 -0.94 11.49 15.82
C GLY A 331 -1.90 10.61 15.01
N MET A 332 -2.24 9.46 15.60
CA MET A 332 -3.30 8.62 15.05
C MET A 332 -4.12 8.00 16.18
N SER A 333 -5.44 8.02 16.04
CA SER A 333 -6.29 7.25 16.95
C SER A 333 -6.19 5.77 16.60
N GLN A 334 -6.11 4.90 17.62
CA GLN A 334 -6.03 3.47 17.40
C GLN A 334 -7.30 2.97 16.70
N VAL A 335 -7.15 2.54 15.46
CA VAL A 335 -8.27 2.16 14.60
C VAL A 335 -8.90 0.87 15.11
N CYS A 336 -10.20 0.92 15.40
CA CYS A 336 -10.96 -0.22 15.95
C CYS A 336 -12.46 -0.11 15.63
N ASP A 337 -13.25 -1.07 16.13
CA ASP A 337 -14.71 -1.06 15.99
C ASP A 337 -15.37 0.24 16.48
N SER A 338 -14.86 0.82 17.59
CA SER A 338 -15.38 2.06 18.19
C SER A 338 -14.73 3.34 17.65
N CYS A 339 -13.56 3.23 17.02
CA CYS A 339 -12.85 4.34 16.37
C CYS A 339 -12.52 3.97 14.92
N PRO A 340 -13.53 3.91 14.02
CA PRO A 340 -13.31 3.60 12.62
C PRO A 340 -12.75 4.79 11.85
N VAL A 341 -11.91 4.50 10.85
CA VAL A 341 -11.43 5.49 9.87
C VAL A 341 -12.50 5.73 8.82
N LYS A 342 -12.89 7.00 8.66
CA LYS A 342 -13.97 7.44 7.76
C LYS A 342 -13.55 8.58 6.82
N THR A 343 -12.75 9.51 7.31
CA THR A 343 -12.41 10.74 6.57
C THR A 343 -11.21 10.53 5.63
N PRO A 344 -11.10 11.26 4.52
CA PRO A 344 -9.92 11.21 3.65
C PRO A 344 -8.60 11.44 4.40
N LYS A 345 -8.58 12.37 5.36
CA LYS A 345 -7.44 12.64 6.24
C LYS A 345 -7.03 11.42 7.05
N ASP A 346 -7.98 10.76 7.71
CA ASP A 346 -7.68 9.57 8.52
C ASP A 346 -7.16 8.41 7.67
N HIS A 347 -7.71 8.24 6.46
CA HIS A 347 -7.23 7.24 5.49
C HIS A 347 -5.80 7.54 5.05
N LEU A 348 -5.47 8.81 4.78
CA LEU A 348 -4.11 9.24 4.46
C LEU A 348 -3.15 8.91 5.61
N LEU A 349 -3.47 9.37 6.82
CA LEU A 349 -2.60 9.21 8.00
C LEU A 349 -2.34 7.74 8.30
N LEU A 350 -3.36 6.88 8.26
CA LEU A 350 -3.22 5.45 8.49
C LEU A 350 -2.32 4.77 7.44
N SER A 351 -2.46 5.14 6.17
CA SER A 351 -1.63 4.59 5.09
C SER A 351 -0.18 5.02 5.23
N VAL A 352 0.04 6.32 5.44
CA VAL A 352 1.38 6.90 5.59
C VAL A 352 2.08 6.38 6.85
N ALA A 353 1.40 6.33 7.99
CA ALA A 353 1.95 5.85 9.26
C ALA A 353 2.51 4.42 9.16
N THR A 354 1.82 3.55 8.41
CA THR A 354 2.25 2.16 8.22
C THR A 354 3.58 2.09 7.46
N GLU A 355 3.71 2.86 6.39
CA GLU A 355 4.89 2.80 5.52
C GLU A 355 6.05 3.63 6.07
N ILE A 356 5.78 4.77 6.72
CA ILE A 356 6.83 5.62 7.29
C ILE A 356 7.58 4.89 8.40
N TYR A 357 6.89 4.05 9.19
CA TYR A 357 7.52 3.22 10.23
C TYR A 357 8.60 2.29 9.65
N LYS A 358 8.51 1.91 8.38
CA LYS A 358 9.48 1.01 7.74
C LYS A 358 10.74 1.71 7.25
N VAL A 359 10.66 3.01 6.97
CA VAL A 359 11.72 3.75 6.28
C VAL A 359 12.27 4.95 7.05
N CYS A 360 11.59 5.38 8.12
CA CYS A 360 12.08 6.49 8.93
C CYS A 360 13.35 6.07 9.70
N PRO A 361 14.29 7.00 9.95
CA PRO A 361 15.55 6.67 10.64
C PRO A 361 15.38 6.17 12.08
N ASN A 362 14.33 6.62 12.77
CA ASN A 362 14.03 6.24 14.15
C ASN A 362 12.55 5.85 14.30
N PRO A 363 12.18 4.60 13.96
CA PRO A 363 10.79 4.15 14.01
C PRO A 363 10.23 4.06 15.43
N ASP A 364 11.07 3.82 16.43
CA ASP A 364 10.62 3.69 17.82
C ASP A 364 10.09 5.03 18.36
N ALA A 365 10.61 6.15 17.87
CA ALA A 365 10.11 7.49 18.20
C ALA A 365 8.68 7.76 17.70
N LEU A 366 8.18 6.99 16.72
CA LEU A 366 6.81 7.11 16.22
C LEU A 366 5.79 6.39 17.10
N LEU A 367 6.18 5.34 17.82
CA LEU A 367 5.26 4.47 18.54
C LEU A 367 4.32 5.21 19.51
N PRO A 368 4.77 6.19 20.32
CA PRO A 368 3.88 6.93 21.23
C PRO A 368 2.80 7.77 20.51
N TYR A 369 3.03 8.13 19.25
CA TYR A 369 2.10 8.92 18.44
C TYR A 369 1.10 8.03 17.68
N LEU A 370 1.46 6.76 17.44
CA LEU A 370 0.67 5.78 16.70
C LEU A 370 -0.19 4.91 17.61
N PHE A 371 0.30 4.61 18.82
CA PHE A 371 -0.39 3.79 19.81
C PHE A 371 -0.50 4.56 21.13
N LYS A 372 -1.74 4.89 21.51
CA LYS A 372 -2.03 5.49 22.83
C LYS A 372 -1.93 4.46 23.95
N ASP A 373 -2.39 3.24 23.67
CA ASP A 373 -2.35 2.09 24.57
C ASP A 373 -1.61 0.93 23.89
N ASN A 374 -0.39 0.65 24.33
CA ASN A 374 0.37 -0.55 23.93
C ASN A 374 0.71 -1.36 25.20
N PRO A 375 -0.17 -2.29 25.62
CA PRO A 375 0.02 -2.98 26.88
C PRO A 375 1.29 -3.83 26.83
N LEU A 376 2.14 -3.68 27.86
CA LEU A 376 3.27 -4.56 28.06
C LEU A 376 2.75 -5.97 28.36
N MET A 377 3.11 -6.92 27.50
CA MET A 377 2.77 -8.33 27.67
C MET A 377 4.01 -9.10 28.11
N PRO A 378 3.87 -10.09 29.02
CA PRO A 378 4.98 -10.97 29.37
C PRO A 378 5.60 -11.61 28.13
N VAL A 379 6.92 -11.63 28.08
CA VAL A 379 7.69 -12.21 26.98
C VAL A 379 8.41 -13.48 27.43
N VAL A 380 8.67 -14.35 26.45
CA VAL A 380 9.53 -15.53 26.55
C VAL A 380 10.79 -15.28 25.71
N TYR A 381 11.89 -15.92 26.10
CA TYR A 381 13.19 -15.75 25.47
C TYR A 381 13.69 -17.04 24.83
N ASP A 382 14.51 -16.91 23.79
CA ASP A 382 15.24 -18.00 23.12
C ASP A 382 14.38 -19.23 22.83
N GLN A 383 13.17 -18.99 22.31
CA GLN A 383 12.22 -20.05 21.99
C GLN A 383 12.66 -20.81 20.76
N LYS A 384 13.00 -22.09 20.95
CA LYS A 384 13.39 -23.03 19.90
C LYS A 384 12.15 -23.66 19.30
N ILE A 385 12.00 -23.51 17.99
CA ILE A 385 10.89 -24.03 17.21
C ILE A 385 11.45 -25.10 16.29
N LYS A 386 11.01 -26.34 16.49
CA LYS A 386 11.37 -27.46 15.62
C LYS A 386 10.49 -27.46 14.37
N ILE A 387 11.12 -27.60 13.22
CA ILE A 387 10.52 -27.52 11.90
C ILE A 387 10.67 -28.86 11.18
N ASP A 388 9.53 -29.51 11.02
CA ASP A 388 9.36 -30.75 10.28
C ASP A 388 8.31 -30.49 9.18
N VAL A 389 8.72 -30.42 7.91
CA VAL A 389 7.78 -30.16 6.79
C VAL A 389 8.11 -30.97 5.53
N ASN A 390 7.06 -31.33 4.80
CA ASN A 390 7.12 -31.94 3.49
C ASN A 390 6.03 -31.31 2.60
N THR A 391 6.39 -30.26 1.88
CA THR A 391 5.42 -29.33 1.30
C THR A 391 5.16 -29.60 -0.18
N ALA A 392 3.89 -29.67 -0.57
CA ALA A 392 3.50 -29.68 -1.99
C ALA A 392 3.36 -28.25 -2.55
N ALA A 393 2.93 -27.31 -1.71
CA ALA A 393 2.76 -25.89 -2.00
C ALA A 393 3.51 -25.03 -0.97
N GLU A 394 3.37 -23.70 -1.05
CA GLU A 394 3.85 -22.85 0.05
C GLU A 394 2.95 -23.08 1.28
N GLU A 395 3.54 -23.41 2.43
CA GLU A 395 2.82 -23.79 3.66
C GLU A 395 3.20 -22.89 4.82
N TRP A 396 2.22 -22.57 5.68
CA TRP A 396 2.43 -21.76 6.88
C TRP A 396 2.68 -22.66 8.07
N ILE A 397 3.71 -22.34 8.83
CA ILE A 397 4.09 -23.05 10.05
C ILE A 397 3.86 -22.12 11.23
N SER A 398 2.96 -22.51 12.13
CA SER A 398 2.65 -21.75 13.33
C SER A 398 3.75 -21.92 14.36
N THR A 399 4.15 -20.82 14.99
CA THR A 399 5.23 -20.81 15.99
C THR A 399 4.71 -20.80 17.43
N GLY A 400 3.42 -20.51 17.62
CA GLY A 400 2.86 -20.21 18.94
C GLY A 400 3.37 -18.93 19.58
N LEU A 401 3.99 -18.03 18.79
CA LEU A 401 4.57 -16.78 19.26
C LEU A 401 3.89 -15.57 18.59
N TYR A 402 3.91 -14.45 19.29
CA TYR A 402 3.30 -13.19 18.90
C TYR A 402 4.28 -12.04 19.15
N LEU A 403 4.29 -11.05 18.26
CA LEU A 403 4.96 -9.76 18.50
C LEU A 403 3.91 -8.69 18.82
N SER A 404 4.13 -7.96 19.90
CA SER A 404 3.38 -6.74 20.21
C SER A 404 3.57 -5.69 19.11
N PRO A 405 2.62 -4.76 18.94
CA PRO A 405 2.79 -3.63 18.02
C PRO A 405 4.13 -2.92 18.20
N GLY A 406 4.91 -2.83 17.13
CA GLY A 406 6.23 -2.21 17.10
C GLY A 406 7.38 -3.02 17.71
N MET A 407 7.10 -4.17 18.34
CA MET A 407 8.12 -5.00 18.96
C MET A 407 9.11 -5.54 17.92
N LYS A 408 10.41 -5.40 18.22
CA LYS A 408 11.52 -5.98 17.45
C LYS A 408 12.01 -7.25 18.13
N THR A 409 12.35 -8.26 17.35
CA THR A 409 13.08 -9.44 17.82
C THR A 409 14.11 -9.84 16.78
N TYR A 410 15.16 -10.53 17.22
CA TYR A 410 15.99 -11.31 16.32
C TYR A 410 15.45 -12.73 16.22
N ILE A 411 15.57 -13.30 15.03
CA ILE A 411 15.31 -14.72 14.79
C ILE A 411 16.56 -15.33 14.17
N ALA A 412 17.07 -16.38 14.82
CA ALA A 412 18.17 -17.18 14.34
C ALA A 412 17.61 -18.32 13.47
N MET A 413 18.11 -18.39 12.24
CA MET A 413 17.70 -19.31 11.20
C MET A 413 18.85 -20.24 10.83
N PRO A 414 18.56 -21.52 10.54
CA PRO A 414 19.56 -22.46 10.05
C PRO A 414 19.98 -22.08 8.62
N GLU A 415 21.21 -22.45 8.22
CA GLU A 415 21.79 -22.08 6.91
C GLU A 415 20.93 -22.58 5.74
N GLU A 416 20.28 -23.72 5.92
CA GLU A 416 19.39 -24.39 4.99
C GLU A 416 18.17 -23.56 4.59
N MET A 417 17.81 -22.54 5.38
CA MET A 417 16.71 -21.61 5.05
C MET A 417 17.19 -20.35 4.31
N VAL A 418 18.47 -19.99 4.45
CA VAL A 418 19.02 -18.72 4.00
C VAL A 418 19.08 -18.67 2.48
N ASN A 419 18.43 -17.65 1.89
CA ASN A 419 18.31 -17.46 0.44
C ASN A 419 17.70 -18.65 -0.31
N LYS A 420 16.93 -19.51 0.36
CA LYS A 420 16.21 -20.66 -0.24
C LYS A 420 14.72 -20.40 -0.49
N GLY A 421 14.27 -19.15 -0.39
CA GLY A 421 12.88 -18.75 -0.64
C GLY A 421 11.94 -18.87 0.56
N TRP A 422 12.46 -19.31 1.72
CA TRP A 422 11.74 -19.23 2.99
C TRP A 422 11.45 -17.79 3.39
N LYS A 423 10.32 -17.58 4.10
CA LYS A 423 9.93 -16.27 4.60
C LYS A 423 9.49 -16.35 6.06
N ILE A 424 9.70 -15.25 6.77
CA ILE A 424 9.05 -14.97 8.06
C ILE A 424 7.79 -14.18 7.75
N GLN A 425 6.66 -14.54 8.36
CA GLN A 425 5.44 -13.75 8.29
C GLN A 425 5.01 -13.32 9.69
N ILE A 426 4.68 -12.04 9.86
CA ILE A 426 4.16 -11.49 11.12
C ILE A 426 2.77 -10.93 10.85
N GLY A 427 1.75 -11.55 11.46
CA GLY A 427 0.33 -11.25 11.25
C GLY A 427 -0.33 -12.27 10.31
N CYS A 428 -1.57 -12.67 10.65
CA CYS A 428 -2.30 -13.72 9.92
C CYS A 428 -3.25 -13.19 8.85
N GLN A 429 -3.62 -11.91 8.88
CA GLN A 429 -4.53 -11.30 7.92
C GLN A 429 -3.78 -10.78 6.68
N THR A 430 -3.82 -11.55 5.61
CA THR A 430 -3.22 -11.21 4.31
C THR A 430 -4.17 -10.48 3.36
N ASP A 431 -5.34 -10.03 3.83
CA ASP A 431 -6.28 -9.25 3.04
C ASP A 431 -5.98 -7.75 3.14
N ARG A 432 -6.14 -7.04 2.01
CA ARG A 432 -6.03 -5.60 1.94
C ARG A 432 -7.42 -4.95 1.92
N LEU A 433 -7.72 -4.17 2.94
CA LEU A 433 -9.01 -3.48 3.03
C LEU A 433 -9.12 -2.36 1.99
N LYS A 434 -10.28 -2.28 1.33
CA LYS A 434 -10.62 -1.23 0.33
C LYS A 434 -11.96 -0.55 0.61
N ALA A 435 -12.47 -0.66 1.83
CA ALA A 435 -13.78 -0.11 2.21
C ALA A 435 -13.72 1.40 2.48
N ARG A 436 -14.86 2.09 2.29
CA ARG A 436 -14.98 3.52 2.66
C ARG A 436 -14.78 3.75 4.16
N VAL A 437 -15.20 2.78 4.97
CA VAL A 437 -15.05 2.77 6.42
C VAL A 437 -14.24 1.53 6.80
N ILE A 438 -13.10 1.74 7.45
CA ILE A 438 -12.21 0.66 7.90
C ILE A 438 -12.05 0.71 9.42
N LYS A 439 -11.96 -0.47 10.03
CA LYS A 439 -11.98 -0.68 11.49
C LYS A 439 -10.70 -1.33 12.02
N ARG A 440 -9.70 -1.42 11.16
CA ARG A 440 -8.31 -1.81 11.44
C ARG A 440 -7.43 -1.20 10.36
N ALA A 441 -6.12 -1.24 10.55
CA ALA A 441 -5.18 -0.90 9.49
C ALA A 441 -5.43 -1.72 8.22
N SER A 442 -5.25 -1.09 7.06
CA SER A 442 -5.64 -1.67 5.76
C SER A 442 -4.83 -2.93 5.41
N TRP A 443 -3.61 -3.02 5.92
CA TRP A 443 -2.68 -4.13 5.74
C TRP A 443 -1.88 -4.29 7.04
N VAL A 444 -1.89 -5.50 7.61
CA VAL A 444 -1.31 -5.78 8.95
C VAL A 444 -0.34 -6.96 8.93
N CYS A 445 0.03 -7.45 7.75
CA CYS A 445 0.84 -8.65 7.59
C CYS A 445 2.19 -8.28 6.94
N GLU A 446 3.30 -8.55 7.59
CA GLU A 446 4.62 -8.39 7.00
C GLU A 446 5.16 -9.74 6.56
N ARG A 447 5.79 -9.80 5.38
CA ARG A 447 6.47 -10.98 4.85
C ARG A 447 7.90 -10.61 4.50
N ILE A 448 8.85 -11.30 5.12
CA ILE A 448 10.27 -10.98 5.06
C ILE A 448 11.01 -12.21 4.55
N LEU A 449 11.76 -12.09 3.45
CA LEU A 449 12.59 -13.18 2.94
C LEU A 449 13.73 -13.47 3.92
N ILE A 450 14.03 -14.76 4.14
CA ILE A 450 15.17 -15.15 4.97
C ILE A 450 16.45 -15.03 4.14
N THR A 451 17.25 -14.01 4.41
CA THR A 451 18.49 -13.69 3.66
C THR A 451 19.77 -13.80 4.48
N ALA A 452 19.65 -13.98 5.79
CA ALA A 452 20.78 -14.19 6.70
C ALA A 452 20.38 -15.15 7.84
N GLN A 453 21.38 -15.78 8.48
CA GLN A 453 21.16 -16.67 9.64
C GLN A 453 20.64 -15.94 10.88
N MET A 454 20.82 -14.62 10.97
CA MET A 454 20.30 -13.81 12.06
C MET A 454 19.62 -12.59 11.45
N MET A 455 18.33 -12.43 11.69
CA MET A 455 17.55 -11.31 11.15
C MET A 455 16.76 -10.62 12.25
N GLN A 456 16.86 -9.30 12.30
CA GLN A 456 15.93 -8.49 13.08
C GLN A 456 14.62 -8.34 12.30
N VAL A 457 13.50 -8.63 12.95
CA VAL A 457 12.16 -8.51 12.38
C VAL A 457 11.25 -7.68 13.27
N CYS A 458 10.29 -7.00 12.65
CA CYS A 458 9.22 -6.27 13.33
C CYS A 458 8.00 -6.09 12.43
N ASN A 459 6.87 -5.78 13.03
CA ASN A 459 5.67 -5.30 12.36
C ASN A 459 5.05 -4.20 13.23
N LEU A 460 4.76 -3.03 12.64
CA LEU A 460 4.12 -1.91 13.34
C LEU A 460 2.86 -2.37 14.09
N TRP A 461 2.05 -3.21 13.45
CA TRP A 461 0.75 -3.65 13.99
C TRP A 461 0.84 -4.87 14.90
N GLY A 462 2.03 -5.46 15.04
CA GLY A 462 2.23 -6.74 15.71
C GLY A 462 1.59 -7.89 14.94
N GLY A 463 1.57 -9.08 15.55
CA GLY A 463 0.97 -10.26 14.91
C GLY A 463 1.60 -11.56 15.37
N LEU A 464 0.89 -12.66 15.09
CA LEU A 464 1.44 -14.00 15.24
C LEU A 464 2.62 -14.19 14.28
N ILE A 465 3.67 -14.87 14.74
CA ILE A 465 4.85 -15.19 13.94
C ILE A 465 4.61 -16.53 13.25
N TYR A 466 4.86 -16.58 11.95
CA TYR A 466 4.83 -17.79 11.13
C TYR A 466 6.12 -17.92 10.34
N LEU A 467 6.49 -19.15 10.01
CA LEU A 467 7.43 -19.44 8.95
C LEU A 467 6.67 -19.91 7.72
N LEU A 468 7.08 -19.46 6.55
CA LEU A 468 6.52 -19.89 5.27
C LEU A 468 7.54 -20.79 4.59
N ALA A 469 7.24 -22.08 4.58
CA ALA A 469 8.01 -23.07 3.83
C ALA A 469 7.68 -22.94 2.35
N PRO A 470 8.68 -22.81 1.46
CA PRO A 470 8.42 -22.75 0.03
C PRO A 470 7.90 -24.11 -0.48
N ARG A 471 7.30 -24.12 -1.67
CA ARG A 471 6.87 -25.37 -2.34
C ARG A 471 8.03 -26.36 -2.51
N LYS A 472 7.74 -27.65 -2.42
CA LYS A 472 8.71 -28.75 -2.60
C LYS A 472 9.86 -28.70 -1.60
N THR A 473 9.55 -28.32 -0.36
CA THR A 473 10.51 -28.32 0.75
C THR A 473 10.34 -29.60 1.54
N GLN A 474 11.43 -30.31 1.79
CA GLN A 474 11.45 -31.47 2.68
C GLN A 474 12.59 -31.30 3.68
N VAL A 475 12.23 -31.08 4.95
CA VAL A 475 13.18 -30.90 6.05
C VAL A 475 12.62 -31.55 7.31
N GLU A 476 13.50 -32.13 8.11
CA GLU A 476 13.18 -32.74 9.40
C GLU A 476 14.22 -32.28 10.41
N GLY A 477 13.76 -31.83 11.58
CA GLY A 477 14.61 -31.45 12.70
C GLY A 477 15.29 -30.09 12.57
N LEU A 478 14.91 -29.23 11.61
CA LEU A 478 15.45 -27.88 11.56
C LEU A 478 14.98 -27.08 12.77
N GLU A 479 15.89 -26.31 13.38
CA GLU A 479 15.57 -25.51 14.55
C GLU A 479 15.69 -24.02 14.23
N VAL A 480 14.63 -23.27 14.52
CA VAL A 480 14.60 -21.81 14.46
C VAL A 480 14.50 -21.27 15.87
N THR A 481 15.30 -20.26 16.22
CA THR A 481 15.25 -19.66 17.57
C THR A 481 14.74 -18.23 17.51
N VAL A 482 13.66 -17.93 18.22
CA VAL A 482 13.12 -16.58 18.38
C VAL A 482 13.58 -16.02 19.73
N GLN A 483 14.41 -14.97 19.70
CA GLN A 483 15.07 -14.46 20.90
C GLN A 483 14.11 -13.84 21.90
N MET A 484 13.06 -13.14 21.45
CA MET A 484 12.11 -12.49 22.34
C MET A 484 10.73 -12.41 21.68
N ALA A 485 9.70 -12.98 22.31
CA ALA A 485 8.34 -12.90 21.81
C ALA A 485 7.31 -13.04 22.93
N VAL A 486 6.06 -12.66 22.67
CA VAL A 486 4.93 -12.92 23.56
C VAL A 486 4.39 -14.32 23.25
N PRO A 487 4.16 -15.20 24.24
CA PRO A 487 3.57 -16.50 23.96
C PRO A 487 2.11 -16.33 23.55
N ALA A 488 1.70 -17.10 22.53
CA ALA A 488 0.32 -17.17 22.08
C ALA A 488 -0.33 -18.49 22.51
N PRO A 489 -1.65 -18.50 22.78
CA PRO A 489 -2.38 -19.74 22.93
C PRO A 489 -2.21 -20.61 21.67
N TYR A 490 -1.48 -21.71 21.81
CA TYR A 490 -1.14 -22.58 20.70
C TYR A 490 -1.46 -24.02 21.04
N TYR A 491 -2.32 -24.63 20.24
CA TYR A 491 -2.67 -26.04 20.31
C TYR A 491 -2.20 -26.73 19.04
N LYS A 492 -1.49 -27.84 19.17
CA LYS A 492 -1.09 -28.69 18.05
C LYS A 492 -1.68 -30.08 18.25
N SER A 493 -2.53 -30.49 17.31
CA SER A 493 -3.19 -31.79 17.33
C SER A 493 -2.18 -32.94 17.38
N GLY A 494 -2.41 -33.91 18.26
CA GLY A 494 -1.50 -35.04 18.47
C GLY A 494 -0.26 -34.75 19.31
N VAL A 495 -0.01 -33.47 19.66
CA VAL A 495 1.16 -33.06 20.47
C VAL A 495 0.71 -32.44 21.79
N THR A 496 -0.22 -31.48 21.76
CA THR A 496 -0.67 -30.77 22.96
C THR A 496 -1.65 -31.62 23.78
N THR A 497 -1.30 -31.93 25.03
CA THR A 497 -2.20 -32.65 25.93
C THR A 497 -3.27 -31.72 26.53
N GLN A 498 -4.32 -32.29 27.13
CA GLN A 498 -5.36 -31.49 27.80
C GLN A 498 -4.81 -30.68 28.99
N ALA A 499 -3.83 -31.24 29.71
CA ALA A 499 -3.17 -30.55 30.81
C ALA A 499 -2.36 -29.35 30.28
N ASP A 500 -1.56 -29.55 29.22
CA ASP A 500 -0.81 -28.48 28.57
C ASP A 500 -1.74 -27.39 28.07
N TRP A 501 -2.81 -27.78 27.36
CA TRP A 501 -3.77 -26.83 26.81
C TRP A 501 -4.42 -25.96 27.89
N SER A 502 -4.67 -26.53 29.07
CA SER A 502 -5.27 -25.80 30.19
C SER A 502 -4.41 -24.61 30.64
N LEU A 503 -3.08 -24.72 30.50
CA LEU A 503 -2.10 -23.67 30.74
C LEU A 503 -1.87 -22.79 29.50
N LEU A 504 -1.56 -23.39 28.34
CA LEU A 504 -1.21 -22.67 27.12
C LEU A 504 -2.31 -21.70 26.67
N ARG A 505 -3.59 -22.06 26.87
CA ARG A 505 -4.73 -21.21 26.50
C ARG A 505 -4.83 -19.91 27.29
N THR A 506 -4.07 -19.74 28.38
CA THR A 506 -4.05 -18.51 29.18
C THR A 506 -2.94 -17.55 28.77
N ALA A 507 -2.16 -17.88 27.74
CA ALA A 507 -1.11 -17.02 27.24
C ALA A 507 -1.65 -15.64 26.79
N PRO A 508 -0.87 -14.55 26.97
CA PRO A 508 -1.36 -13.17 26.92
C PRO A 508 -1.61 -12.63 25.52
N SER A 509 -1.12 -13.28 24.46
CA SER A 509 -1.36 -12.86 23.07
C SER A 509 -2.86 -12.65 22.80
N PRO A 510 -3.24 -11.61 22.03
CA PRO A 510 -4.63 -11.41 21.65
C PRO A 510 -5.16 -12.53 20.76
N TRP A 511 -4.32 -13.23 19.98
CA TRP A 511 -4.74 -14.26 19.04
C TRP A 511 -4.30 -15.65 19.47
N ALA A 512 -5.15 -16.64 19.22
CA ALA A 512 -4.88 -18.06 19.45
C ALA A 512 -4.73 -18.82 18.12
N GLU A 513 -3.95 -19.88 18.14
CA GLU A 513 -3.63 -20.75 17.01
C GLU A 513 -3.94 -22.20 17.35
N LEU A 514 -4.74 -22.86 16.51
CA LEU A 514 -5.06 -24.28 16.62
C LEU A 514 -4.62 -24.96 15.33
N GLU A 515 -3.52 -25.70 15.40
CA GLU A 515 -2.92 -26.43 14.29
C GLU A 515 -3.40 -27.89 14.28
N PHE A 516 -3.92 -28.30 13.13
CA PHE A 516 -4.30 -29.67 12.81
C PHE A 516 -3.59 -30.10 11.54
N GLU A 517 -3.63 -31.40 11.22
CA GLU A 517 -2.91 -32.02 10.10
C GLU A 517 -3.05 -31.26 8.77
N ASN A 518 -4.25 -30.76 8.45
CA ASN A 518 -4.55 -30.13 7.16
C ASN A 518 -5.08 -28.69 7.28
N ILE A 519 -5.21 -28.16 8.50
CA ILE A 519 -5.81 -26.84 8.71
C ILE A 519 -5.25 -26.17 9.96
N ILE A 520 -5.02 -24.87 9.85
CA ILE A 520 -4.70 -23.99 10.95
C ILE A 520 -5.90 -23.06 11.16
N LEU A 521 -6.38 -22.97 12.40
CA LEU A 521 -7.46 -22.06 12.79
C LEU A 521 -6.90 -20.96 13.70
N THR A 522 -6.95 -19.72 13.24
CA THR A 522 -6.65 -18.56 14.09
C THR A 522 -7.92 -18.04 14.77
N ALA A 523 -7.99 -18.11 16.09
CA ALA A 523 -9.16 -17.70 16.87
C ALA A 523 -9.04 -16.27 17.44
N HIS A 524 -10.12 -15.49 17.32
CA HIS A 524 -10.18 -14.11 17.79
C HIS A 524 -10.39 -14.05 19.32
N PRO A 525 -9.83 -13.05 20.04
CA PRO A 525 -9.99 -12.91 21.50
C PRO A 525 -11.44 -12.71 21.96
N LYS A 526 -12.35 -12.41 21.02
CA LYS A 526 -13.78 -12.29 21.27
C LYS A 526 -14.40 -13.67 21.55
N MET A 527 -13.69 -14.77 21.33
CA MET A 527 -14.14 -16.13 21.60
C MET A 527 -13.87 -16.62 23.02
N THR A 528 -13.15 -15.85 23.85
CA THR A 528 -12.94 -16.20 25.26
C THR A 528 -14.28 -16.31 26.00
N LEU A 529 -14.39 -17.28 26.91
CA LEU A 529 -15.63 -17.55 27.67
C LEU A 529 -16.15 -16.30 28.39
N GLY A 530 -15.26 -15.51 29.00
CA GLY A 530 -15.65 -14.26 29.65
C GLY A 530 -16.27 -13.22 28.70
N LYS A 531 -15.77 -13.08 27.47
CA LYS A 531 -16.34 -12.16 26.45
C LYS A 531 -17.65 -12.71 25.88
N ARG A 532 -17.75 -14.03 25.69
CA ARG A 532 -18.98 -14.74 25.29
C ARG A 532 -20.11 -14.52 26.29
N ASN A 533 -19.86 -14.80 27.57
CA ASN A 533 -20.83 -14.59 28.66
C ASN A 533 -21.24 -13.12 28.80
N ASN A 534 -20.28 -12.19 28.74
CA ASN A 534 -20.58 -10.76 28.79
C ASN A 534 -21.42 -10.29 27.60
N ARG A 535 -21.24 -10.85 26.40
CA ARG A 535 -22.11 -10.54 25.24
C ARG A 535 -23.55 -10.97 25.48
N ALA A 536 -23.77 -12.20 25.92
CA ALA A 536 -25.10 -12.71 26.23
C ALA A 536 -25.79 -11.82 27.29
N LYS A 537 -25.10 -11.55 28.41
CA LYS A 537 -25.59 -10.68 29.48
C LYS A 537 -25.95 -9.26 28.99
N ASN A 538 -25.07 -8.64 28.19
CA ASN A 538 -25.31 -7.29 27.68
C ASN A 538 -26.44 -7.23 26.65
N TYR A 539 -26.58 -8.27 25.81
CA TYR A 539 -27.68 -8.37 24.86
C TYR A 539 -29.03 -8.45 25.57
N VAL A 540 -29.11 -9.28 26.62
CA VAL A 540 -30.31 -9.41 27.46
C VAL A 540 -30.66 -8.09 28.13
N LYS A 541 -29.68 -7.42 28.76
CA LYS A 541 -29.88 -6.08 29.37
C LYS A 541 -30.42 -5.02 28.40
N ARG A 542 -30.16 -5.17 27.10
CA ARG A 542 -30.63 -4.25 26.05
C ARG A 542 -32.01 -4.64 25.48
N GLY A 543 -32.70 -5.57 26.12
CA GLY A 543 -34.09 -5.94 25.81
C GLY A 543 -34.23 -6.97 24.68
N LYS A 544 -33.23 -7.84 24.45
CA LYS A 544 -33.31 -9.01 23.55
C LYS A 544 -33.86 -8.68 22.14
N LYS A 545 -33.47 -7.53 21.57
CA LYS A 545 -33.98 -7.07 20.26
C LYS A 545 -33.18 -7.70 19.11
N LEU A 546 -33.80 -8.54 18.27
CA LEU A 546 -33.12 -9.19 17.15
C LEU A 546 -32.40 -8.19 16.21
N ARG A 547 -33.03 -7.03 15.95
CA ARG A 547 -32.44 -5.94 15.12
C ARG A 547 -31.11 -5.37 15.63
N SER A 548 -30.74 -5.62 16.89
CA SER A 548 -29.47 -5.17 17.46
C SER A 548 -28.36 -6.22 17.39
N TRP A 549 -28.63 -7.37 16.74
CA TRP A 549 -27.65 -8.41 16.56
C TRP A 549 -26.45 -7.90 15.76
N SER A 550 -25.27 -8.08 16.35
CA SER A 550 -24.01 -8.06 15.60
C SER A 550 -23.64 -9.50 15.24
N MET A 551 -22.70 -9.67 14.31
CA MET A 551 -22.13 -10.99 13.98
C MET A 551 -21.71 -11.76 15.24
N TRP A 552 -21.09 -11.09 16.23
CA TRP A 552 -20.65 -11.73 17.48
C TRP A 552 -21.79 -12.15 18.41
N VAL A 553 -22.93 -11.47 18.36
CA VAL A 553 -24.13 -11.85 19.13
C VAL A 553 -24.78 -13.06 18.45
N ALA A 554 -24.91 -13.03 17.13
CA ALA A 554 -25.42 -14.15 16.36
C ALA A 554 -24.58 -15.42 16.55
N LEU A 555 -23.24 -15.29 16.55
CA LEU A 555 -22.34 -16.42 16.77
C LEU A 555 -22.57 -17.11 18.11
N GLU A 556 -22.94 -16.37 19.17
CA GLU A 556 -23.13 -16.95 20.50
C GLU A 556 -24.26 -17.99 20.53
N THR A 557 -25.31 -17.82 19.72
CA THR A 557 -26.39 -18.82 19.66
C THR A 557 -25.90 -20.15 19.13
N TYR A 558 -25.01 -20.12 18.14
CA TYR A 558 -24.39 -21.34 17.60
C TYR A 558 -23.39 -21.94 18.58
N MET A 559 -22.60 -21.11 19.25
CA MET A 559 -21.61 -21.61 20.20
C MET A 559 -22.26 -22.28 21.42
N GLN A 560 -23.38 -21.77 21.93
CA GLN A 560 -24.11 -22.43 23.02
C GLN A 560 -24.72 -23.78 22.61
N LEU A 561 -25.17 -23.90 21.35
CA LEU A 561 -25.57 -25.20 20.80
C LEU A 561 -24.36 -26.13 20.67
N GLN A 562 -23.21 -25.63 20.24
CA GLN A 562 -21.98 -26.40 20.12
C GLN A 562 -21.48 -26.88 21.48
N ASP A 563 -21.53 -26.03 22.52
CA ASP A 563 -21.13 -26.39 23.88
C ASP A 563 -22.01 -27.53 24.45
N LYS A 564 -23.31 -27.56 24.10
CA LYS A 564 -24.26 -28.61 24.58
C LYS A 564 -24.21 -29.89 23.76
N PHE A 565 -24.18 -29.78 22.42
CA PHE A 565 -24.42 -30.90 21.51
C PHE A 565 -23.20 -31.33 20.68
N GLY A 566 -22.09 -30.59 20.75
CA GLY A 566 -20.87 -30.87 20.01
C GLY A 566 -20.96 -30.59 18.50
N TRP A 567 -19.83 -30.76 17.81
CA TRP A 567 -19.73 -30.50 16.37
C TRP A 567 -20.47 -31.52 15.50
N ASP A 568 -20.66 -32.74 15.99
CA ASP A 568 -21.35 -33.78 15.22
C ASP A 568 -22.84 -33.47 15.02
N ALA A 569 -23.48 -32.77 15.97
CA ALA A 569 -24.83 -32.24 15.78
C ALA A 569 -24.88 -31.27 14.60
N PHE A 570 -23.92 -30.34 14.50
CA PHE A 570 -23.83 -29.41 13.37
C PHE A 570 -23.63 -30.11 12.03
N LYS A 571 -22.74 -31.12 11.98
CA LYS A 571 -22.52 -31.92 10.75
C LYS A 571 -23.82 -32.58 10.29
N LYS A 572 -24.57 -33.19 11.22
CA LYS A 572 -25.87 -33.83 10.92
C LYS A 572 -26.92 -32.82 10.47
N VAL A 573 -26.99 -31.65 11.12
CA VAL A 573 -27.90 -30.56 10.71
C VAL A 573 -27.57 -30.09 9.29
N PHE A 574 -26.30 -29.80 8.99
CA PHE A 574 -25.89 -29.39 7.64
C PHE A 574 -26.15 -30.49 6.60
N ALA A 575 -25.94 -31.76 6.96
CA ALA A 575 -26.27 -32.89 6.10
C ALA A 575 -27.78 -32.93 5.75
N ALA A 576 -28.66 -32.63 6.71
CA ALA A 576 -30.10 -32.54 6.47
C ALA A 576 -30.45 -31.38 5.51
N TYR A 577 -29.76 -30.24 5.63
CA TYR A 577 -29.99 -29.07 4.78
C TYR A 577 -29.71 -29.31 3.29
N PHE A 578 -28.88 -30.29 2.90
CA PHE A 578 -28.71 -30.66 1.49
C PHE A 578 -29.98 -31.22 0.84
N LYS A 579 -30.94 -31.69 1.64
CA LYS A 579 -32.19 -32.30 1.19
C LYS A 579 -33.41 -31.39 1.39
N ILE A 580 -33.22 -30.22 2.03
CA ILE A 580 -34.30 -29.31 2.40
C ILE A 580 -34.26 -28.09 1.47
N SER A 581 -35.42 -27.74 0.89
CA SER A 581 -35.56 -26.47 0.18
C SER A 581 -35.56 -25.30 1.17
N SER A 582 -34.64 -24.34 0.99
CA SER A 582 -34.57 -23.17 1.85
C SER A 582 -35.72 -22.20 1.55
N PRO A 583 -36.49 -21.76 2.56
CA PRO A 583 -37.47 -20.70 2.37
C PRO A 583 -36.77 -19.38 2.01
N LYS A 584 -37.52 -18.45 1.40
CA LYS A 584 -36.99 -17.12 1.02
C LYS A 584 -36.99 -16.13 2.18
N ASP A 585 -38.05 -16.17 2.99
CA ASP A 585 -38.25 -15.28 4.14
C ASP A 585 -37.36 -15.65 5.34
N ASN A 586 -36.95 -14.65 6.13
CA ASN A 586 -36.01 -14.85 7.24
C ASN A 586 -36.66 -15.51 8.45
N ASP A 587 -37.91 -15.18 8.79
CA ASP A 587 -38.60 -15.79 9.93
C ASP A 587 -38.84 -17.27 9.63
N ALA A 588 -39.22 -17.58 8.39
CA ALA A 588 -39.34 -18.97 7.93
C ALA A 588 -38.01 -19.73 8.00
N LYS A 589 -36.86 -19.11 7.65
CA LYS A 589 -35.53 -19.73 7.78
C LYS A 589 -35.18 -20.01 9.24
N MET A 590 -35.46 -19.07 10.14
CA MET A 590 -35.19 -19.21 11.57
C MET A 590 -36.02 -20.33 12.20
N ASN A 591 -37.32 -20.41 11.87
CA ASN A 591 -38.18 -21.49 12.32
C ASN A 591 -37.75 -22.84 11.74
N LEU A 592 -37.41 -22.91 10.44
CA LEU A 592 -36.87 -24.13 9.84
C LEU A 592 -35.60 -24.59 10.55
N TYR A 593 -34.67 -23.68 10.85
CA TYR A 593 -33.45 -24.02 11.59
C TYR A 593 -33.75 -24.53 12.99
N ALA A 594 -34.68 -23.90 13.72
CA ALA A 594 -35.10 -24.37 15.02
C ALA A 594 -35.68 -25.79 14.96
N VAL A 595 -36.52 -26.09 13.96
CA VAL A 595 -37.08 -27.43 13.74
C VAL A 595 -35.98 -28.44 13.41
N THR A 596 -35.19 -28.17 12.38
CA THR A 596 -34.16 -29.10 11.88
C THR A 596 -33.14 -29.40 12.96
N PHE A 597 -32.67 -28.39 13.70
CA PHE A 597 -31.72 -28.62 14.78
C PHE A 597 -32.35 -29.41 15.92
N SER A 598 -33.54 -29.03 16.39
CA SER A 598 -34.25 -29.71 17.48
C SER A 598 -34.51 -31.19 17.18
N GLN A 599 -34.94 -31.50 15.96
CA GLN A 599 -35.14 -32.89 15.51
C GLN A 599 -33.83 -33.67 15.42
N THR A 600 -32.74 -33.02 14.98
CA THR A 600 -31.43 -33.68 14.86
C THR A 600 -30.82 -34.04 16.21
N VAL A 601 -31.09 -33.24 17.25
CA VAL A 601 -30.59 -33.49 18.61
C VAL A 601 -31.64 -34.07 19.55
N GLU A 602 -32.81 -34.43 19.01
CA GLU A 602 -33.94 -35.04 19.73
C GLU A 602 -34.37 -34.25 20.98
N MET A 603 -34.34 -32.91 20.90
CA MET A 603 -34.62 -32.01 22.02
C MET A 603 -35.31 -30.75 21.52
N ASN A 604 -36.35 -30.29 22.23
CA ASN A 604 -37.08 -29.08 21.87
C ASN A 604 -36.29 -27.82 22.25
N LEU A 605 -35.74 -27.12 21.24
CA LEU A 605 -34.92 -25.92 21.41
C LEU A 605 -35.73 -24.60 21.30
N SER A 606 -37.07 -24.67 21.22
CA SER A 606 -37.91 -23.50 21.00
C SER A 606 -37.72 -22.41 22.06
N ALA A 607 -37.69 -22.80 23.34
CA ALA A 607 -37.47 -21.89 24.46
C ALA A 607 -36.10 -21.18 24.40
N PHE A 608 -35.06 -21.92 23.98
CA PHE A 608 -33.72 -21.39 23.79
C PHE A 608 -33.69 -20.30 22.71
N PHE A 609 -34.25 -20.57 21.52
CA PHE A 609 -34.27 -19.60 20.43
C PHE A 609 -35.15 -18.38 20.78
N LYS A 610 -36.30 -18.58 21.43
CA LYS A 610 -37.13 -17.48 21.95
C LYS A 610 -36.37 -16.59 22.94
N SER A 611 -35.56 -17.18 23.82
CA SER A 611 -34.72 -16.43 24.78
C SER A 611 -33.67 -15.53 24.11
N TRP A 612 -33.32 -15.84 22.86
CA TRP A 612 -32.46 -15.04 21.99
C TRP A 612 -33.23 -14.06 21.08
N GLY A 613 -34.55 -13.96 21.23
CA GLY A 613 -35.41 -13.04 20.48
C GLY A 613 -35.82 -13.53 19.10
N TRP A 614 -35.72 -14.84 18.82
CA TRP A 614 -36.15 -15.41 17.54
C TRP A 614 -37.69 -15.46 17.47
N PRO A 615 -38.30 -15.19 16.29
CA PRO A 615 -39.74 -15.23 16.10
C PRO A 615 -40.22 -16.68 15.89
N ILE A 616 -40.03 -17.53 16.90
CA ILE A 616 -40.51 -18.92 16.87
C ILE A 616 -42.04 -18.92 16.94
N ASN A 617 -42.68 -19.42 15.88
CA ASN A 617 -44.14 -19.41 15.72
C ASN A 617 -44.81 -20.63 16.37
N ALA A 618 -46.12 -20.53 16.61
CA ALA A 618 -46.89 -21.59 17.27
C ALA A 618 -46.82 -22.94 16.55
N ALA A 619 -46.83 -22.94 15.21
CA ALA A 619 -46.72 -24.16 14.41
C ALA A 619 -45.37 -24.87 14.61
N THR A 620 -44.29 -24.13 14.82
CA THR A 620 -42.98 -24.69 15.14
C THR A 620 -42.96 -25.30 16.54
N GLU A 621 -43.57 -24.64 17.51
CA GLU A 621 -43.67 -25.17 18.87
C GLU A 621 -44.51 -26.43 18.96
N GLU A 622 -45.66 -26.45 18.27
CA GLU A 622 -46.53 -27.62 18.16
C GLU A 622 -45.77 -28.80 17.53
N LYS A 623 -45.05 -28.55 16.43
CA LYS A 623 -44.23 -29.57 15.76
C LYS A 623 -43.11 -30.13 16.63
N LEU A 624 -42.60 -29.35 17.58
CA LEU A 624 -41.52 -29.76 18.49
C LEU A 624 -42.02 -30.21 19.87
N SER A 625 -43.33 -30.16 20.12
CA SER A 625 -43.93 -30.41 21.45
C SER A 625 -43.73 -31.84 21.97
N THR A 626 -43.50 -32.80 21.08
CA THR A 626 -43.25 -34.21 21.41
C THR A 626 -41.81 -34.48 21.87
N LEU A 627 -40.89 -33.54 21.67
CA LEU A 627 -39.49 -33.66 22.09
C LEU A 627 -39.29 -33.11 23.51
N PRO A 628 -38.37 -33.69 24.31
CA PRO A 628 -38.08 -33.18 25.66
C PRO A 628 -37.56 -31.74 25.62
N PRO A 629 -38.05 -30.83 26.49
CA PRO A 629 -37.64 -29.43 26.47
C PRO A 629 -36.23 -29.22 27.02
N TRP A 630 -35.46 -28.32 26.40
CA TRP A 630 -34.18 -27.88 26.95
C TRP A 630 -34.37 -26.81 28.04
N SER A 631 -34.89 -27.21 29.20
CA SER A 631 -35.32 -26.30 30.27
C SER A 631 -34.18 -25.59 31.02
N ASP A 632 -32.96 -26.12 30.99
CA ASP A 632 -31.77 -25.58 31.67
C ASP A 632 -30.82 -24.84 30.71
N HIS A 633 -31.34 -24.36 29.58
CA HIS A 633 -30.50 -23.74 28.55
C HIS A 633 -29.73 -22.50 29.07
N PRO A 634 -28.54 -22.18 28.52
CA PRO A 634 -27.66 -21.13 29.07
C PRO A 634 -28.30 -19.75 29.22
N MET A 635 -29.35 -19.43 28.46
CA MET A 635 -30.06 -18.15 28.57
C MET A 635 -31.01 -18.04 29.77
N VAL A 636 -31.35 -19.13 30.46
CA VAL A 636 -32.25 -19.11 31.64
C VAL A 636 -31.65 -18.30 32.78
N GLN A 637 -30.33 -18.30 32.94
CA GLN A 637 -29.63 -17.53 33.98
C GLN A 637 -29.77 -16.00 33.82
N TYR A 638 -30.25 -15.54 32.66
CA TYR A 638 -30.54 -14.14 32.37
C TYR A 638 -32.06 -13.88 32.20
N GLY A 639 -32.87 -14.89 32.51
CA GLY A 639 -34.32 -14.94 32.37
C GLY A 639 -35.05 -13.97 33.26
#